data_AF-M1CEF0-F1
#
_entry.id   AF-M1CEF0-F1
#
_cell.length_a   1.000
_cell.length_b   1.000
_cell.length_c   1.000
_cell.angle_alpha   90.00
_cell.angle_beta   90.00
_cell.angle_gamma   90.00
#
_symmetry.space_group_name_H-M   'P 1'
#
loop_
_entity.id
_entity.type
_entity.pdbx_description
1 polymer ?
#
loop_
_entity_poly.entity_id
_entity_poly.type
_entity_poly.pdbx_seq_one_letter_code
_entity_poly.pdbx_strand_id
1 'polypeptide(L)'
;MVGSVNIDHQGKGGYVSDEVLGTFLPIVVYWVYSGLYLMFGNMDNYRLHSKKDEDEKNLVSKKEVVKGVLLQQIVQAAVATVLFAVTGDDGESGGDRHTSIFVLGRQLFVAMLMLDTWQYFMHQYMHQNKFLYKHTHAQHHRLIVPYAFGALYNHPLEGLILDTIGGALAFHVSGMSPRTSIFFSHLLRSRRLMIIADYGCPEISSISSLKTLRLP
;
A
#
# COMPACT_ATOMS: atom_id res chain seq x y z
N MET A 1 -0.69 35.39 -53.32
CA MET A 1 -0.85 33.91 -53.26
C MET A 1 0.51 33.36 -52.86
N VAL A 2 0.74 32.70 -51.72
CA VAL A 2 -0.09 32.22 -50.63
C VAL A 2 0.79 32.31 -49.38
N GLY A 3 0.28 32.89 -48.29
CA GLY A 3 0.90 32.77 -46.98
C GLY A 3 0.70 31.34 -46.49
N SER A 4 1.78 30.62 -46.23
CA SER A 4 1.71 29.32 -45.58
C SER A 4 1.48 29.55 -44.09
N VAL A 5 0.21 29.47 -43.71
CA VAL A 5 -0.23 29.26 -42.34
C VAL A 5 0.38 27.93 -41.87
N ASN A 6 1.32 27.99 -40.92
CA ASN A 6 1.69 26.80 -40.16
C ASN A 6 0.53 26.52 -39.19
N ILE A 7 -0.30 25.56 -39.57
CA ILE A 7 -1.38 25.05 -38.74
C ILE A 7 -0.76 24.23 -37.61
N ASP A 8 -0.99 24.71 -36.38
CA ASP A 8 -0.76 23.99 -35.15
C ASP A 8 -1.50 22.65 -35.16
N HIS A 9 -0.79 21.55 -35.43
CA HIS A 9 -1.32 20.24 -35.10
C HIS A 9 -1.10 19.96 -33.61
N GLN A 10 -2.00 20.56 -32.81
CA GLN A 10 -2.47 19.90 -31.62
C GLN A 10 -2.94 18.48 -31.98
N GLY A 11 -2.31 17.51 -31.36
CA GLY A 11 -2.64 16.09 -31.48
C GLY A 11 -1.91 15.25 -30.44
N LYS A 12 -1.58 15.81 -29.26
CA LYS A 12 -1.18 15.00 -28.12
C LYS A 12 -2.45 14.48 -27.45
N GLY A 13 -2.94 13.35 -27.95
CA GLY A 13 -3.87 12.51 -27.18
C GLY A 13 -3.30 12.35 -25.76
N GLY A 14 -4.14 12.59 -24.75
CA GLY A 14 -3.73 12.70 -23.35
C GLY A 14 -3.25 11.38 -22.76
N TYR A 15 -2.04 10.95 -23.11
CA TYR A 15 -1.33 9.93 -22.38
C TYR A 15 -0.84 10.55 -21.07
N VAL A 16 -1.42 10.11 -19.96
CA VAL A 16 -0.93 10.43 -18.62
C VAL A 16 0.49 9.85 -18.49
N SER A 17 1.46 10.67 -18.06
CA SER A 17 2.86 10.21 -17.85
C SER A 17 2.89 9.04 -16.87
N ASP A 18 3.79 8.07 -17.09
CA ASP A 18 4.01 6.91 -16.21
C ASP A 18 4.28 7.36 -14.75
N GLU A 19 4.83 8.57 -14.58
CA GLU A 19 5.04 9.23 -13.28
C GLU A 19 3.73 9.62 -12.59
N VAL A 20 2.83 10.29 -13.32
CA VAL A 20 1.52 10.71 -12.79
C VAL A 20 0.66 9.49 -12.50
N LEU A 21 0.76 8.46 -13.35
CA LEU A 21 0.10 7.19 -13.15
C LEU A 21 0.65 6.49 -11.89
N GLY A 22 1.97 6.36 -11.76
CA GLY A 22 2.61 5.71 -10.62
C GLY A 22 2.38 6.40 -9.27
N THR A 23 2.23 7.73 -9.24
CA THR A 23 2.02 8.48 -7.99
C THR A 23 0.55 8.58 -7.58
N PHE A 24 -0.35 8.96 -8.50
CA PHE A 24 -1.73 9.27 -8.14
C PHE A 24 -2.68 8.07 -8.25
N LEU A 25 -2.46 7.19 -9.23
CA LEU A 25 -3.35 6.04 -9.45
C LEU A 25 -3.43 5.14 -8.21
N PRO A 26 -2.33 4.83 -7.48
CA PRO A 26 -2.42 3.99 -6.29
C PRO A 26 -3.25 4.64 -5.16
N ILE A 27 -3.31 5.97 -5.09
CA ILE A 27 -4.12 6.70 -4.09
C ILE A 27 -5.60 6.58 -4.46
N VAL A 28 -5.94 6.84 -5.73
CA VAL A 28 -7.32 6.74 -6.21
C VAL A 28 -7.85 5.32 -6.04
N VAL A 29 -7.08 4.33 -6.50
CA VAL A 29 -7.43 2.90 -6.40
C VAL A 29 -7.68 2.51 -4.94
N TYR A 30 -6.84 2.97 -4.00
CA TYR A 30 -7.01 2.70 -2.57
C TYR A 30 -8.37 3.18 -2.03
N TRP A 31 -8.75 4.41 -2.34
CA TRP A 31 -9.99 5.00 -1.85
C TRP A 31 -11.23 4.40 -2.53
N VAL A 32 -11.13 4.08 -3.83
CA VAL A 32 -12.21 3.37 -4.55
C VAL A 32 -12.45 2.00 -3.94
N TYR A 33 -11.42 1.17 -3.75
CA TYR A 33 -11.58 -0.14 -3.13
C TYR A 33 -12.10 -0.03 -1.70
N SER A 34 -11.57 0.90 -0.90
CA SER A 34 -12.03 1.14 0.46
C SER A 34 -13.51 1.54 0.52
N GLY A 35 -13.96 2.39 -0.41
CA GLY A 35 -15.36 2.77 -0.56
C GLY A 35 -16.26 1.60 -0.95
N LEU A 36 -15.83 0.78 -1.91
CA LEU A 36 -16.56 -0.44 -2.31
C LEU A 36 -16.70 -1.42 -1.12
N TYR A 37 -15.61 -1.67 -0.38
CA TYR A 37 -15.66 -2.51 0.81
C TYR A 37 -16.59 -1.96 1.90
N LEU A 38 -16.70 -0.65 2.06
CA LEU A 38 -17.69 -0.05 2.97
C LEU A 38 -19.12 -0.25 2.48
N MET A 39 -19.38 -0.15 1.18
CA MET A 39 -20.71 -0.36 0.60
C MET A 39 -21.17 -1.81 0.77
N PHE A 40 -20.28 -2.79 0.54
CA PHE A 40 -20.58 -4.21 0.71
C PHE A 40 -20.44 -4.71 2.15
N GLY A 41 -19.73 -3.98 3.02
CA GLY A 41 -19.46 -4.34 4.41
C GLY A 41 -20.62 -4.17 5.38
N ASN A 42 -21.83 -3.83 4.88
CA ASN A 42 -23.05 -3.73 5.68
C ASN A 42 -23.76 -5.09 5.86
N MET A 43 -23.12 -6.19 5.45
CA MET A 43 -23.59 -7.54 5.72
C MET A 43 -23.07 -8.00 7.09
N ASP A 44 -23.74 -7.55 8.17
CA ASP A 44 -23.32 -7.82 9.56
C ASP A 44 -23.09 -9.33 9.86
N ASN A 45 -23.73 -10.23 9.10
CA ASN A 45 -23.57 -11.70 9.22
C ASN A 45 -22.21 -12.25 8.76
N TYR A 46 -21.42 -11.48 8.00
CA TYR A 46 -20.10 -11.90 7.49
C TYR A 46 -18.95 -11.09 8.11
N ARG A 47 -19.24 -10.20 9.06
CA ARG A 47 -18.21 -9.41 9.76
C ARG A 47 -17.60 -10.23 10.90
N LEU A 48 -16.27 -10.35 10.91
CA LEU A 48 -15.52 -10.94 12.04
C LEU A 48 -15.63 -10.10 13.34
N HIS A 49 -15.83 -8.79 13.21
CA HIS A 49 -15.96 -7.88 14.34
C HIS A 49 -17.28 -7.11 14.26
N SER A 50 -18.03 -7.16 15.37
CA SER A 50 -19.28 -6.42 15.50
C SER A 50 -19.03 -4.91 15.52
N LYS A 51 -20.04 -4.10 15.21
CA LYS A 51 -19.95 -2.64 15.37
C LYS A 51 -19.70 -2.24 16.84
N LYS A 52 -20.17 -3.05 17.78
CA LYS A 52 -19.88 -2.87 19.20
C LYS A 52 -18.39 -3.05 19.50
N ASP A 53 -17.75 -4.07 18.93
CA ASP A 53 -16.29 -4.26 19.06
C ASP A 53 -15.51 -3.08 18.45
N GLU A 54 -15.99 -2.55 17.32
CA GLU A 54 -15.40 -1.40 16.65
C GLU A 54 -15.41 -0.16 17.55
N ASP A 55 -16.53 0.14 18.21
CA ASP A 55 -16.69 1.31 19.07
C ASP A 55 -15.98 1.15 20.44
N GLU A 56 -15.91 -0.07 20.97
CA GLU A 56 -15.33 -0.34 22.29
C GLU A 56 -13.82 -0.61 22.26
N LYS A 57 -13.30 -1.23 21.19
CA LYS A 57 -11.89 -1.68 21.14
C LYS A 57 -10.97 -0.69 20.43
N ASN A 58 -11.48 0.14 19.52
CA ASN A 58 -10.63 1.09 18.80
C ASN A 58 -10.23 2.26 19.69
N LEU A 59 -8.92 2.53 19.77
CA LEU A 59 -8.36 3.62 20.57
C LEU A 59 -8.22 4.94 19.78
N VAL A 60 -8.75 4.96 18.55
CA VAL A 60 -8.66 6.08 17.60
C VAL A 60 -9.96 6.22 16.84
N SER A 61 -10.35 7.48 16.58
CA SER A 61 -11.53 7.80 15.80
C SER A 61 -11.32 7.55 14.31
N LYS A 62 -12.41 7.33 13.56
CA LYS A 62 -12.38 7.22 12.08
C LYS A 62 -11.68 8.41 11.41
N LYS A 63 -11.86 9.62 11.95
CA LYS A 63 -11.23 10.85 11.46
C LYS A 63 -9.71 10.82 11.63
N GLU A 64 -9.21 10.33 12.76
CA GLU A 64 -7.77 10.16 12.99
C GLU A 64 -7.17 9.09 12.07
N VAL A 65 -7.90 8.00 11.82
CA VAL A 65 -7.49 6.97 10.87
C VAL A 65 -7.32 7.56 9.47
N VAL A 66 -8.34 8.27 8.97
CA VAL A 66 -8.27 8.94 7.65
C VAL A 66 -7.11 9.92 7.57
N LYS A 67 -6.90 10.75 8.61
CA LYS A 67 -5.76 11.67 8.66
C LYS A 67 -4.42 10.93 8.60
N GLY A 68 -4.27 9.84 9.35
CA GLY A 68 -3.06 9.02 9.34
C GLY A 68 -2.78 8.42 7.97
N VAL A 69 -3.81 7.91 7.30
CA VAL A 69 -3.69 7.35 5.94
C VAL A 69 -3.33 8.41 4.91
N LEU A 70 -3.92 9.60 4.98
CA LEU A 70 -3.57 10.70 4.08
C LEU A 70 -2.12 11.16 4.31
N LEU A 71 -1.67 11.24 5.56
CA LEU A 71 -0.27 11.54 5.89
C LEU A 71 0.65 10.47 5.28
N GLN A 72 0.29 9.19 5.41
CA GLN A 72 1.06 8.08 4.83
C GLN A 72 1.17 8.19 3.30
N GLN A 73 0.07 8.50 2.63
CA GLN A 73 0.03 8.69 1.18
C GLN A 73 0.87 9.88 0.72
N ILE A 74 0.86 11.00 1.47
CA ILE A 74 1.69 12.18 1.18
C ILE A 74 3.18 11.83 1.33
N VAL A 75 3.57 11.14 2.41
CA VAL A 75 4.96 10.73 2.62
C VAL A 75 5.41 9.76 1.52
N GLN A 76 4.59 8.77 1.16
CA GLN A 76 4.90 7.84 0.07
C GLN A 76 5.01 8.55 -1.28
N ALA A 77 4.11 9.49 -1.59
CA ALA A 77 4.18 10.28 -2.81
C ALA A 77 5.46 11.14 -2.86
N ALA A 78 5.81 11.80 -1.75
CA ALA A 78 7.04 12.60 -1.67
C ALA A 78 8.29 11.74 -1.87
N VAL A 79 8.37 10.57 -1.21
CA VAL A 79 9.51 9.65 -1.36
C VAL A 79 9.58 9.09 -2.78
N ALA A 80 8.44 8.71 -3.37
CA ALA A 80 8.40 8.26 -4.76
C ALA A 80 8.91 9.35 -5.70
N THR A 81 8.43 10.60 -5.59
CA THR A 81 8.89 11.72 -6.41
C THR A 81 10.39 11.97 -6.26
N VAL A 82 10.93 11.94 -5.03
CA VAL A 82 12.38 12.09 -4.80
C VAL A 82 13.16 10.94 -5.42
N LEU A 83 12.69 9.70 -5.26
CA LEU A 83 13.34 8.53 -5.83
C LEU A 83 13.34 8.60 -7.37
N PHE A 84 12.23 8.97 -7.99
CA PHE A 84 12.16 9.20 -9.43
C PHE A 84 13.11 10.32 -9.87
N ALA A 85 13.17 11.45 -9.16
CA ALA A 85 14.07 12.54 -9.50
C ALA A 85 15.55 12.16 -9.39
N VAL A 86 15.93 11.28 -8.45
CA VAL A 86 17.31 10.82 -8.26
C VAL A 86 17.69 9.69 -9.23
N THR A 87 16.73 8.86 -9.62
CA THR A 87 16.95 7.69 -10.49
C THR A 87 16.63 8.00 -11.97
N GLY A 88 16.11 9.20 -12.25
CA GLY A 88 15.70 9.66 -13.58
C GLY A 88 16.88 10.09 -14.44
N ASP A 89 17.77 9.15 -14.76
CA ASP A 89 18.66 9.25 -15.94
C ASP A 89 19.09 7.86 -16.50
N ASP A 90 18.50 6.77 -16.00
CA ASP A 90 18.84 5.42 -16.45
C ASP A 90 17.95 5.02 -17.62
N GLY A 91 18.20 5.64 -18.77
CA GLY A 91 17.87 5.19 -20.12
C GLY A 91 16.54 4.46 -20.29
N GLU A 92 15.56 5.18 -20.87
CA GLU A 92 14.44 4.57 -21.61
C GLU A 92 14.98 3.51 -22.58
N SER A 93 15.01 2.25 -22.14
CA SER A 93 14.98 1.12 -23.06
C SER A 93 13.54 0.95 -23.50
N GLY A 94 13.11 1.90 -24.34
CA GLY A 94 11.96 1.78 -25.22
C GLY A 94 12.18 0.56 -26.12
N GLY A 95 11.79 -0.59 -25.61
CA GLY A 95 11.70 -1.82 -26.35
C GLY A 95 10.38 -2.43 -25.99
N ASP A 96 9.40 -2.26 -26.86
CA ASP A 96 8.15 -3.00 -26.90
C ASP A 96 8.49 -4.49 -27.13
N ARG A 97 9.07 -5.12 -26.11
CA ARG A 97 9.33 -6.55 -26.08
C ARG A 97 8.03 -7.16 -25.62
N HIS A 98 7.41 -7.92 -26.52
CA HIS A 98 6.32 -8.83 -26.23
C HIS A 98 6.71 -9.70 -25.03
N THR A 99 6.42 -9.22 -23.82
CA THR A 99 6.89 -9.84 -22.59
C THR A 99 5.95 -11.01 -22.38
N SER A 100 6.49 -12.21 -22.57
CA SER A 100 5.71 -13.44 -22.43
C SER A 100 4.92 -13.43 -21.12
N ILE A 101 3.65 -13.82 -21.17
CA ILE A 101 2.79 -13.90 -19.98
C ILE A 101 3.42 -14.75 -18.89
N PHE A 102 4.25 -15.73 -19.25
CA PHE A 102 5.03 -16.54 -18.33
C PHE A 102 6.12 -15.74 -17.61
N VAL A 103 6.79 -14.81 -18.30
CA VAL A 103 7.79 -13.92 -17.69
C VAL A 103 7.11 -12.95 -16.74
N LEU A 104 5.99 -12.34 -17.14
CA LEU A 104 5.20 -11.47 -16.27
C LEU A 104 4.68 -12.23 -15.05
N GLY A 105 4.11 -13.42 -15.25
CA GLY A 105 3.63 -14.28 -14.17
C GLY A 105 4.74 -14.64 -13.18
N ARG A 106 5.93 -15.01 -13.66
CA ARG A 106 7.11 -15.29 -12.83
C ARG A 106 7.55 -14.05 -12.04
N GLN A 107 7.64 -12.89 -12.69
CA GLN A 107 8.04 -11.63 -12.05
C GLN A 107 7.07 -11.26 -10.92
N LEU A 108 5.77 -11.29 -11.19
CA LEU A 108 4.73 -11.02 -10.18
C LEU A 108 4.77 -12.03 -9.03
N PHE A 109 4.95 -13.31 -9.33
CA PHE A 109 5.05 -14.35 -8.31
C PHE A 109 6.27 -14.16 -7.39
N VAL A 110 7.45 -13.93 -7.96
CA VAL A 110 8.67 -13.67 -7.19
C VAL A 110 8.53 -12.40 -6.36
N ALA A 111 7.94 -11.34 -6.92
CA ALA A 111 7.71 -10.10 -6.21
C ALA A 111 6.73 -10.26 -5.03
N MET A 112 5.64 -11.01 -5.22
CA MET A 112 4.71 -11.36 -4.13
C MET A 112 5.42 -12.15 -3.02
N LEU A 113 6.20 -13.18 -3.38
CA LEU A 113 6.93 -13.97 -2.39
C LEU A 113 7.95 -13.13 -1.61
N MET A 114 8.74 -12.31 -2.30
CA MET A 114 9.74 -11.44 -1.68
C MET A 114 9.09 -10.46 -0.71
N LEU A 115 7.99 -9.83 -1.13
CA LEU A 115 7.31 -8.84 -0.32
C LEU A 115 6.58 -9.45 0.87
N ASP A 116 5.88 -10.57 0.70
CA ASP A 116 5.22 -11.28 1.80
C ASP A 116 6.25 -11.73 2.84
N THR A 117 7.39 -12.24 2.38
CA THR A 117 8.52 -12.60 3.24
C THR A 117 9.03 -11.39 4.01
N TRP A 118 9.28 -10.27 3.32
CA TRP A 118 9.72 -9.01 3.94
C TRP A 118 8.73 -8.51 4.99
N GLN A 119 7.45 -8.43 4.63
CA GLN A 119 6.40 -7.95 5.52
C GLN A 119 6.27 -8.83 6.76
N TYR A 120 6.28 -10.16 6.60
CA TYR A 120 6.21 -11.09 7.72
C TYR A 120 7.38 -10.90 8.70
N PHE A 121 8.62 -10.95 8.20
CA PHE A 121 9.79 -10.86 9.05
C PHE A 121 9.94 -9.49 9.71
N MET A 122 9.66 -8.41 8.99
CA MET A 122 9.75 -7.06 9.55
C MET A 122 8.63 -6.78 10.56
N HIS A 123 7.41 -7.24 10.31
CA HIS A 123 6.33 -7.18 11.28
C HIS A 123 6.69 -7.94 12.56
N GLN A 124 7.16 -9.19 12.42
CA GLN A 124 7.60 -10.01 13.53
C GLN A 124 8.75 -9.36 14.30
N TYR A 125 9.73 -8.79 13.60
CA TYR A 125 10.84 -8.08 14.21
C TYR A 125 10.38 -6.85 15.02
N MET A 126 9.42 -6.08 14.49
CA MET A 126 8.85 -4.93 15.20
C MET A 126 8.07 -5.34 16.45
N HIS A 127 7.47 -6.54 16.46
CA HIS A 127 6.84 -7.10 17.66
C HIS A 127 7.86 -7.57 18.71
N GLN A 128 8.99 -8.14 18.29
CA GLN A 128 10.03 -8.62 19.20
C GLN A 128 10.88 -7.47 19.79
N ASN A 129 11.17 -6.45 18.99
CA ASN A 129 11.97 -5.31 19.41
C ASN A 129 11.13 -4.30 20.20
N LYS A 130 11.34 -4.24 21.53
CA LYS A 130 10.61 -3.33 22.44
C LYS A 130 10.65 -1.86 22.01
N PHE A 131 11.75 -1.40 21.44
CA PHE A 131 11.89 -0.02 21.00
C PHE A 131 10.99 0.28 19.80
N LEU A 132 11.06 -0.57 18.76
CA LEU A 132 10.23 -0.41 17.56
C LEU A 132 8.76 -0.62 17.88
N TYR A 133 8.44 -1.62 18.70
CA TYR A 133 7.07 -1.81 19.18
C TYR A 133 6.52 -0.54 19.82
N LYS A 134 7.22 0.01 20.82
CA LYS A 134 6.71 1.14 21.60
C LYS A 134 6.56 2.43 20.78
N HIS A 135 7.47 2.70 19.85
CA HIS A 135 7.55 4.01 19.18
C HIS A 135 6.97 4.04 17.77
N THR A 136 6.93 2.91 17.06
CA THR A 136 6.40 2.86 15.69
C THR A 136 5.18 1.95 15.60
N HIS A 137 5.33 0.69 16.00
CA HIS A 137 4.33 -0.33 15.71
C HIS A 137 3.10 -0.27 16.64
N ALA A 138 3.24 0.28 17.84
CA ALA A 138 2.13 0.48 18.76
C ALA A 138 1.04 1.39 18.15
N GLN A 139 1.39 2.34 17.27
CA GLN A 139 0.41 3.17 16.58
C GLN A 139 -0.50 2.33 15.68
N HIS A 140 0.07 1.38 14.93
CA HIS A 140 -0.70 0.46 14.10
C HIS A 140 -1.70 -0.34 14.94
N HIS A 141 -1.27 -0.83 16.11
CA HIS A 141 -2.13 -1.56 17.06
C HIS A 141 -3.14 -0.71 17.84
N ARG A 142 -3.21 0.62 17.62
CA ARG A 142 -4.30 1.45 18.19
C ARG A 142 -5.63 1.24 17.46
N LEU A 143 -5.58 0.76 16.22
CA LEU A 143 -6.76 0.39 15.43
C LEU A 143 -6.92 -1.13 15.48
N ILE A 144 -7.70 -1.61 16.46
CA ILE A 144 -7.87 -3.04 16.75
C ILE A 144 -8.85 -3.70 15.79
N VAL A 145 -9.95 -3.02 15.50
CA VAL A 145 -10.96 -3.42 14.53
C VAL A 145 -10.76 -2.53 13.30
N PRO A 146 -9.96 -2.98 12.32
CA PRO A 146 -9.60 -2.13 11.21
C PRO A 146 -10.77 -1.93 10.24
N TYR A 147 -10.89 -0.70 9.77
CA TYR A 147 -11.71 -0.36 8.62
C TYR A 147 -10.99 -0.73 7.32
N ALA A 148 -11.73 -0.91 6.22
CA ALA A 148 -11.11 -1.05 4.91
C ALA A 148 -10.17 0.14 4.60
N PHE A 149 -10.65 1.37 4.82
CA PHE A 149 -9.82 2.59 4.70
C PHE A 149 -8.77 2.75 5.82
N GLY A 150 -8.71 1.84 6.79
CA GLY A 150 -7.70 1.81 7.85
C GLY A 150 -6.48 0.96 7.49
N ALA A 151 -6.45 0.33 6.32
CA ALA A 151 -5.39 -0.60 5.91
C ALA A 151 -3.97 0.01 5.85
N LEU A 152 -3.87 1.33 5.72
CA LEU A 152 -2.61 2.07 5.73
C LEU A 152 -2.43 2.92 7.00
N TYR A 153 -3.22 2.66 8.04
CA TYR A 153 -3.07 3.34 9.31
C TYR A 153 -1.90 2.72 10.10
N ASN A 154 -0.73 3.29 9.89
CA ASN A 154 0.49 2.94 10.59
C ASN A 154 1.36 4.20 10.81
N HIS A 155 2.44 4.04 11.55
CA HIS A 155 3.42 5.11 11.71
C HIS A 155 4.16 5.37 10.37
N PRO A 156 4.47 6.61 9.98
CA PRO A 156 5.16 6.91 8.72
C PRO A 156 6.43 6.08 8.47
N LEU A 157 7.25 5.93 9.51
CA LEU A 157 8.45 5.09 9.46
C LEU A 157 8.14 3.62 9.19
N GLU A 158 7.04 3.09 9.72
CA GLU A 158 6.63 1.70 9.49
C GLU A 158 6.27 1.48 8.03
N GLY A 159 5.47 2.36 7.42
CA GLY A 159 5.19 2.18 5.99
C GLY A 159 6.35 2.55 5.07
N LEU A 160 7.35 3.33 5.50
CA LEU A 160 8.61 3.44 4.75
C LEU A 160 9.35 2.10 4.75
N ILE A 161 9.52 1.49 5.92
CA ILE A 161 10.26 0.22 6.06
C ILE A 161 9.51 -0.94 5.40
N LEU A 162 8.20 -1.06 5.62
CA LEU A 162 7.41 -2.16 5.10
C LEU A 162 7.06 -1.98 3.62
N ASP A 163 6.65 -0.78 3.20
CA ASP A 163 6.07 -0.59 1.87
C ASP A 163 7.11 -0.08 0.87
N THR A 164 7.94 0.90 1.27
CA THR A 164 8.92 1.50 0.35
C THR A 164 10.13 0.58 0.16
N ILE A 165 10.77 0.17 1.26
CA ILE A 165 11.94 -0.74 1.17
C ILE A 165 11.49 -2.12 0.68
N GLY A 166 10.39 -2.65 1.21
CA GLY A 166 9.83 -3.92 0.75
C GLY A 166 9.49 -3.90 -0.75
N GLY A 167 8.83 -2.84 -1.22
CA GLY A 167 8.50 -2.64 -2.64
C GLY A 167 9.74 -2.53 -3.53
N ALA A 168 10.75 -1.77 -3.08
CA ALA A 168 12.02 -1.63 -3.80
C ALA A 168 12.78 -2.97 -3.90
N LEU A 169 12.82 -3.75 -2.82
CA LEU A 169 13.40 -5.09 -2.83
C LEU A 169 12.64 -6.04 -3.77
N ALA A 170 11.31 -6.03 -3.73
CA ALA A 170 10.48 -6.83 -4.62
C ALA A 170 10.69 -6.45 -6.11
N PHE A 171 10.79 -5.15 -6.40
CA PHE A 171 11.13 -4.63 -7.72
C PHE A 171 12.49 -5.15 -8.20
N HIS A 172 13.52 -5.00 -7.36
CA HIS A 172 14.88 -5.38 -7.70
C HIS A 172 15.04 -6.90 -7.88
N VAL A 173 14.52 -7.70 -6.94
CA VAL A 173 14.66 -9.17 -6.94
C VAL A 173 13.87 -9.82 -8.08
N SER A 174 12.69 -9.28 -8.42
CA SER A 174 11.89 -9.82 -9.53
C SER A 174 12.43 -9.40 -10.91
N GLY A 175 13.23 -8.33 -10.98
CA GLY A 175 13.73 -7.77 -12.25
C GLY A 175 12.59 -7.29 -13.15
N MET A 176 11.51 -6.78 -12.56
CA MET A 176 10.36 -6.27 -13.30
C MET A 176 10.65 -4.91 -13.93
N SER A 177 9.98 -4.59 -15.04
CA SER A 177 10.07 -3.25 -15.63
C SER A 177 9.35 -2.21 -14.74
N PRO A 178 9.68 -0.91 -14.84
CA PRO A 178 8.94 0.15 -14.13
C PRO A 178 7.43 0.11 -14.42
N ARG A 179 7.01 -0.20 -15.64
CA ARG A 179 5.58 -0.36 -15.97
C ARG A 179 4.95 -1.55 -15.25
N THR A 180 5.63 -2.69 -15.26
CA THR A 180 5.19 -3.89 -14.51
C THR A 180 5.13 -3.63 -13.00
N SER A 181 6.02 -2.80 -12.47
CA SER A 181 6.03 -2.44 -11.05
C SER A 181 4.88 -1.54 -10.64
N ILE A 182 4.45 -0.64 -11.52
CA ILE A 182 3.20 0.11 -11.35
C ILE A 182 2.04 -0.88 -11.22
N PHE A 183 1.87 -1.81 -12.17
CA PHE A 183 0.82 -2.84 -12.08
C PHE A 183 0.90 -3.69 -10.81
N PHE A 184 2.09 -4.15 -10.44
CA PHE A 184 2.32 -4.90 -9.21
C PHE A 184 1.93 -4.11 -7.96
N SER A 185 2.28 -2.82 -7.89
CA SER A 185 1.97 -1.94 -6.76
C SER A 185 0.46 -1.78 -6.54
N HIS A 186 -0.33 -1.79 -7.61
CA HIS A 186 -1.79 -1.78 -7.53
C HIS A 186 -2.33 -3.09 -6.97
N LEU A 187 -1.89 -4.23 -7.53
CA LEU A 187 -2.30 -5.55 -7.09
C LEU A 187 -2.02 -5.75 -5.59
N LEU A 188 -0.82 -5.36 -5.16
CA LEU A 188 -0.41 -5.41 -3.77
C LEU A 188 -1.35 -4.61 -2.85
N ARG A 189 -1.67 -3.38 -3.24
CA ARG A 189 -2.48 -2.48 -2.41
C ARG A 189 -3.91 -3.00 -2.25
N SER A 190 -4.47 -3.58 -3.30
CA SER A 190 -5.77 -4.26 -3.26
C SER A 190 -5.75 -5.50 -2.36
N ARG A 191 -4.67 -6.30 -2.39
CA ARG A 191 -4.53 -7.47 -1.50
C ARG A 191 -4.43 -7.09 -0.04
N ARG A 192 -3.66 -6.04 0.29
CA ARG A 192 -3.55 -5.55 1.67
C ARG A 192 -4.88 -5.06 2.24
N LEU A 193 -5.70 -4.41 1.41
CA LEU A 193 -7.06 -4.01 1.77
C LEU A 193 -7.93 -5.23 2.11
N MET A 194 -7.87 -6.28 1.28
CA MET A 194 -8.62 -7.52 1.49
C MET A 194 -8.21 -8.24 2.79
N ILE A 195 -6.91 -8.44 3.02
CA ILE A 195 -6.43 -9.13 4.23
C ILE A 195 -6.86 -8.40 5.51
N ILE A 196 -6.77 -7.07 5.52
CA ILE A 196 -7.11 -6.27 6.69
C ILE A 196 -8.63 -6.19 6.90
N ALA A 197 -9.41 -6.09 5.83
CA ALA A 197 -10.87 -6.05 5.92
C ALA A 197 -11.49 -7.39 6.34
N ASP A 198 -10.91 -8.51 5.87
CA ASP A 198 -11.55 -9.82 5.97
C ASP A 198 -11.05 -10.70 7.11
N TYR A 199 -9.86 -10.45 7.68
CA TYR A 199 -9.28 -11.37 8.69
C TYR A 199 -9.11 -10.76 10.08
N GLY A 200 -9.13 -9.43 10.23
CA GLY A 200 -8.56 -8.79 11.43
C GLY A 200 -7.11 -9.26 11.65
N CYS A 201 -6.39 -8.74 12.64
CA CYS A 201 -5.11 -9.34 13.00
C CYS A 201 -5.39 -10.50 13.98
N PRO A 202 -5.21 -11.79 13.60
CA PRO A 202 -5.51 -12.92 14.49
C PRO A 202 -4.66 -12.88 15.76
N GLU A 203 -3.48 -12.27 15.68
CA GLU A 203 -2.49 -12.20 16.75
C GLU A 203 -2.96 -11.31 17.94
N ILE A 204 -3.87 -10.36 17.69
CA ILE A 204 -4.48 -9.55 18.76
C ILE A 204 -5.44 -10.38 19.62
N SER A 205 -6.10 -11.39 19.05
CA SER A 205 -6.98 -12.29 19.83
C SER A 205 -6.19 -13.11 20.86
N SER A 206 -4.95 -13.50 20.53
CA SER A 206 -4.03 -14.20 21.45
C SER A 206 -3.43 -13.26 22.50
N ILE A 207 -2.99 -12.06 22.10
CA ILE A 207 -2.35 -11.09 23.02
C ILE A 207 -3.37 -10.47 23.99
N SER A 208 -4.64 -10.35 23.62
CA SER A 208 -5.70 -9.88 24.53
C SER A 208 -5.94 -10.85 25.70
N SER A 209 -5.73 -12.15 25.50
CA SER A 209 -5.76 -13.16 26.56
C SER A 209 -4.56 -13.00 27.53
N LEU A 210 -3.41 -12.56 27.03
CA LEU A 210 -2.18 -12.37 27.82
C LEU A 210 -2.18 -11.08 28.66
N LYS A 211 -3.10 -10.13 28.44
CA LYS A 211 -3.26 -8.95 29.30
C LYS A 211 -3.88 -9.25 30.68
N THR A 212 -4.19 -10.52 30.98
CA THR A 212 -4.48 -10.99 32.35
C THR A 212 -3.22 -11.25 33.19
N LEU A 213 -2.03 -11.20 32.59
CA LEU A 213 -0.76 -11.23 33.30
C LEU A 213 -0.19 -9.81 33.44
N ARG A 214 -0.48 -9.25 34.63
CA ARG A 214 0.21 -8.14 35.32
C ARG A 214 1.42 -7.57 34.58
N LEU A 215 1.33 -6.29 34.22
CA LEU A 215 2.51 -5.43 34.32
C LEU A 215 2.52 -4.82 35.72
N PRO A 216 3.66 -4.78 36.42
CA PRO A 216 3.82 -4.02 37.66
C PRO A 216 3.64 -2.52 37.43
#